data_AF-A0A3M1DWG4-F1
#
_entry.id   AF-A0A3M1DWG4-F1
#
_cell.length_a   1.000
_cell.length_b   1.000
_cell.length_c   1.000
_cell.angle_alpha   90.00
_cell.angle_beta   90.00
_cell.angle_gamma   90.00
#
_symmetry.space_group_name_H-M   'P 1'
#
loop_
_entity.id
_entity.type
_entity.pdbx_description
1 polymer ?
#
loop_
_entity_poly.entity_id
_entity_poly.type
_entity_poly.pdbx_seq_one_letter_code
_entity_poly.pdbx_strand_id
1 'polypeptide(L)'
;MRFPAGPFHAPPLVWALVLAGPFGQTGAFPAHADRLVVFVSSGDSSVARSFRDEDLAAIRKIAEQEHAELVVHDVRRGAPEEITFTPTIVFIGTTGRAVYRGRYTTVERIRRFIRTARVFPADKQPVIRRDLPVMTLGRARVAASIKIAPLTGSIPDGFDQTAFVRRMRASLLAGFRRLKRQDTVSLRTTDRLFYMDVYPWRGDDGTLFLSLALYSPFHCEMPVYRQEGEKLRGPWRDRNRLFREAGRRLEDALLETIRSPAHGDGFDPIDTDVPVRSWKELGLDLPTEKHAPQTRRKPDTDDLAALPRSWRLEEQDPQSAALRFRFPAPLDAYFGEVLRVRGTIRLGTGGSLSQTNGSFEADPASVTTGEPDLDAALRGTSFLDTDRFPVSSFVFETVQPDDPQRTRIVFGEVVPATMVGRFTLKGTTIPLRSPATWEAAIGGDGQPVLWIRGRFRIRLTPFAIQGPDGPAPANDTLLFSYTFRLVPNEASHPSPGEPRPK
;
A
#
# COMPACT_ATOMS: atom_id res chain seq x y z
N MET A 1 -30.60 40.14 10.92
CA MET A 1 -29.43 40.23 11.82
C MET A 1 -28.20 40.52 10.98
N ARG A 2 -27.74 41.77 11.05
CA ARG A 2 -26.49 42.27 10.45
C ARG A 2 -25.49 42.44 11.61
N PHE A 3 -24.24 42.03 11.42
CA PHE A 3 -23.11 42.54 12.19
C PHE A 3 -21.99 42.95 11.22
N PRO A 4 -21.20 43.99 11.56
CA PRO A 4 -20.62 44.90 10.59
C PRO A 4 -19.15 44.59 10.25
N ALA A 5 -18.76 45.05 9.06
CA ALA A 5 -17.38 45.23 8.64
C ALA A 5 -16.74 46.42 9.35
N GLY A 6 -15.46 46.29 9.70
CA GLY A 6 -14.58 47.37 10.14
C GLY A 6 -13.22 47.25 9.43
N PRO A 7 -12.62 48.36 8.94
CA PRO A 7 -11.49 48.35 8.00
C PRO A 7 -10.15 48.56 8.72
N PHE A 8 -9.04 48.07 8.15
CA PHE A 8 -7.72 48.61 8.47
C PHE A 8 -6.84 48.77 7.23
N HIS A 9 -6.24 49.95 7.21
CA HIS A 9 -5.40 50.56 6.20
C HIS A 9 -4.07 49.82 5.97
N ALA A 10 -3.62 49.78 4.71
CA ALA A 10 -2.19 49.80 4.35
C ALA A 10 -1.69 51.26 4.37
N PRO A 11 -0.42 51.57 4.68
CA PRO A 11 0.68 51.57 3.67
C PRO A 11 2.10 51.41 4.31
N PRO A 12 3.23 51.80 3.67
CA PRO A 12 3.78 51.48 2.35
C PRO A 12 5.15 50.76 2.44
N LEU A 13 5.72 50.53 1.26
CA LEU A 13 6.93 49.81 0.92
C LEU A 13 8.22 50.67 1.05
N VAL A 14 9.34 49.95 1.24
CA VAL A 14 10.75 50.17 0.80
C VAL A 14 11.84 50.76 1.74
N TRP A 15 12.91 49.93 1.85
CA TRP A 15 14.37 50.17 1.90
C TRP A 15 15.15 49.66 3.14
N ALA A 16 15.71 48.46 2.92
CA ALA A 16 16.99 47.89 3.32
C ALA A 16 17.90 48.62 4.34
N LEU A 17 18.37 47.85 5.34
CA LEU A 17 19.78 47.85 5.72
C LEU A 17 20.24 46.48 6.23
N VAL A 18 21.29 46.03 5.56
CA VAL A 18 22.14 44.86 5.75
C VAL A 18 22.60 44.66 7.19
N LEU A 19 22.32 43.50 7.77
CA LEU A 19 23.20 42.86 8.75
C LEU A 19 23.40 41.40 8.32
N ALA A 20 24.50 41.20 7.59
CA ALA A 20 25.04 39.89 7.25
C ALA A 20 25.61 39.23 8.52
N GLY A 21 24.90 38.22 9.04
CA GLY A 21 25.46 37.21 9.94
C GLY A 21 25.63 35.90 9.17
N PRO A 22 26.72 35.14 9.34
CA PRO A 22 27.00 33.94 8.56
C PRO A 22 26.18 32.76 9.09
N PHE A 23 24.87 32.77 8.87
CA PHE A 23 24.04 31.57 8.91
C PHE A 23 23.91 31.04 7.49
N GLY A 24 25.01 30.46 7.02
CA GLY A 24 25.16 29.92 5.67
C GLY A 24 25.89 28.59 5.71
N GLN A 25 25.42 27.65 6.54
CA GLN A 25 25.53 26.25 6.17
C GLN A 25 24.17 25.81 5.64
N THR A 26 23.96 26.04 4.35
CA THR A 26 23.21 25.11 3.52
C THR A 26 23.89 23.76 3.70
N GLY A 27 23.47 23.00 4.71
CA GLY A 27 23.78 21.59 4.79
C GLY A 27 23.31 20.99 3.47
N ALA A 28 24.26 20.65 2.61
CA ALA A 28 23.96 19.85 1.44
C ALA A 28 23.26 18.60 1.97
N PHE A 29 21.95 18.51 1.74
CA PHE A 29 21.23 17.27 2.00
C PHE A 29 21.99 16.17 1.27
N PRO A 30 22.31 15.05 1.94
CA PRO A 30 22.99 13.95 1.28
C PRO A 30 22.19 13.60 0.03
N ALA A 31 22.87 13.42 -1.11
CA ALA A 31 22.24 13.02 -2.37
C ALA A 31 21.25 11.89 -2.07
N HIS A 32 19.95 12.18 -2.20
CA HIS A 32 18.90 11.25 -1.79
C HIS A 32 19.11 9.94 -2.57
N ALA A 33 19.34 8.84 -1.85
CA ALA A 33 19.44 7.53 -2.48
C ALA A 33 18.09 7.15 -3.11
N ASP A 34 16.99 7.57 -2.49
CA ASP A 34 15.64 7.29 -2.93
C ASP A 34 15.11 8.37 -3.88
N ARG A 35 14.44 7.95 -4.95
CA ARG A 35 13.79 8.81 -5.95
C ARG A 35 12.34 8.40 -6.15
N LEU A 36 11.46 9.39 -6.25
CA LEU A 36 10.10 9.23 -6.70
C LEU A 36 10.00 9.76 -8.14
N VAL A 37 9.90 8.87 -9.11
CA VAL A 37 9.78 9.22 -10.52
C VAL A 37 8.31 9.28 -10.91
N VAL A 38 7.89 10.36 -11.54
CA VAL A 38 6.55 10.53 -12.10
C VAL A 38 6.65 10.67 -13.61
N PHE A 39 6.20 9.65 -14.32
CA PHE A 39 6.07 9.69 -15.77
C PHE A 39 4.79 10.43 -16.15
N VAL A 40 4.94 11.50 -16.93
CA VAL A 40 3.84 12.36 -17.39
C VAL A 40 3.85 12.47 -18.91
N SER A 41 2.68 12.73 -19.48
CA SER A 41 2.57 13.24 -20.84
C SER A 41 2.45 14.75 -20.78
N SER A 42 3.08 15.45 -21.72
CA SER A 42 2.85 16.88 -21.90
C SER A 42 1.54 17.19 -22.65
N GLY A 43 0.74 16.17 -22.97
CA GLY A 43 -0.49 16.33 -23.75
C GLY A 43 -1.52 17.23 -23.07
N ASP A 44 -2.56 17.54 -23.84
CA ASP A 44 -3.68 18.41 -23.45
C ASP A 44 -4.92 17.64 -22.98
N SER A 45 -4.79 16.33 -22.74
CA SER A 45 -5.88 15.53 -22.18
C SER A 45 -6.36 16.14 -20.85
N SER A 46 -7.63 15.89 -20.51
CA SER A 46 -8.20 16.26 -19.20
C SER A 46 -7.40 15.66 -18.05
N VAL A 47 -6.95 14.41 -18.19
CA VAL A 47 -6.15 13.70 -17.19
C VAL A 47 -4.79 14.35 -17.00
N ALA A 48 -4.03 14.59 -18.07
CA ALA A 48 -2.70 15.18 -17.97
C ALA A 48 -2.74 16.61 -17.41
N ARG A 49 -3.75 17.40 -17.78
CA ARG A 49 -3.93 18.76 -17.23
C ARG A 49 -4.26 18.72 -15.74
N SER A 50 -5.33 18.02 -15.34
CA SER A 50 -5.71 17.92 -13.92
C SER A 50 -4.59 17.36 -13.06
N PHE A 51 -3.90 16.29 -13.50
CA PHE A 51 -2.76 15.74 -12.74
C PHE A 51 -1.63 16.75 -12.53
N ARG A 52 -1.27 17.53 -13.56
CA ARG A 52 -0.21 18.56 -13.46
C ARG A 52 -0.63 19.71 -12.55
N ASP A 53 -1.87 20.15 -12.68
CA ASP A 53 -2.37 21.38 -12.04
C ASP A 53 -2.79 21.13 -10.58
N GLU A 54 -3.28 19.94 -10.26
CA GLU A 54 -3.90 19.62 -8.96
C GLU A 54 -3.05 18.64 -8.13
N ASP A 55 -2.62 17.52 -8.70
CA ASP A 55 -2.04 16.42 -7.93
C ASP A 55 -0.52 16.48 -7.78
N LEU A 56 0.20 16.96 -8.80
CA LEU A 56 1.67 16.93 -8.82
C LEU A 56 2.29 17.75 -7.68
N ALA A 57 1.64 18.85 -7.29
CA ALA A 57 2.08 19.66 -6.15
C ALA A 57 1.97 18.89 -4.83
N ALA A 58 0.89 18.13 -4.63
CA ALA A 58 0.72 17.29 -3.44
C ALA A 58 1.74 16.14 -3.41
N ILE A 59 2.00 15.51 -4.57
CA ILE A 59 3.02 14.46 -4.69
C ILE A 59 4.42 14.98 -4.39
N ARG A 60 4.75 16.20 -4.85
CA ARG A 60 6.02 16.87 -4.51
C ARG A 60 6.18 17.05 -3.01
N LYS A 61 5.14 17.55 -2.33
CA LYS A 61 5.14 17.72 -0.88
C LYS A 61 5.36 16.40 -0.15
N ILE A 62 4.73 15.31 -0.61
CA ILE A 62 4.97 13.98 -0.04
C ILE A 62 6.41 13.53 -0.27
N ALA A 63 6.94 13.68 -1.48
CA ALA A 63 8.31 13.25 -1.79
C ALA A 63 9.32 13.95 -0.87
N GLU A 64 9.15 15.26 -0.65
CA GLU A 64 9.95 16.05 0.29
C GLU A 64 9.82 15.54 1.74
N GLN A 65 8.58 15.30 2.21
CA GLN A 65 8.31 14.76 3.55
C GLN A 65 8.92 13.37 3.76
N GLU A 66 8.95 12.54 2.71
CA GLU A 66 9.50 11.18 2.75
C GLU A 66 10.98 11.11 2.39
N HIS A 67 11.63 12.27 2.22
CA HIS A 67 13.05 12.42 1.84
C HIS A 67 13.42 11.66 0.56
N ALA A 68 12.53 11.68 -0.43
CA ALA A 68 12.75 11.15 -1.77
C ALA A 68 12.86 12.29 -2.80
N GLU A 69 13.84 12.22 -3.69
CA GLU A 69 13.95 13.20 -4.79
C GLU A 69 12.80 12.98 -5.80
N LEU A 70 12.00 14.01 -6.05
CA LEU A 70 10.98 13.96 -7.10
C LEU A 70 11.61 14.20 -8.48
N VAL A 71 11.49 13.22 -9.37
CA VAL A 71 11.87 13.34 -10.79
C VAL A 71 10.62 13.30 -11.66
N VAL A 72 10.32 14.37 -12.39
CA VAL A 72 9.21 14.39 -13.35
C VAL A 72 9.76 14.12 -14.76
N HIS A 73 9.31 13.04 -15.38
CA HIS A 73 9.81 12.59 -16.67
C HIS A 73 8.72 12.64 -17.75
N ASP A 74 8.96 13.38 -18.82
CA ASP A 74 8.09 13.44 -19.98
C ASP A 74 8.32 12.22 -20.89
N VAL A 75 7.28 11.40 -21.06
CA VAL A 75 7.34 10.15 -21.84
C VAL A 75 7.70 10.35 -23.31
N ARG A 76 7.51 11.54 -23.88
CA ARG A 76 7.92 11.84 -25.27
C ARG A 76 9.43 11.70 -25.49
N ARG A 77 10.23 11.82 -24.41
CA ARG A 77 11.69 11.59 -24.43
C ARG A 77 12.05 10.11 -24.40
N GLY A 78 11.06 9.22 -24.40
CA GLY A 78 11.17 7.79 -24.25
C GLY A 78 10.75 7.34 -22.86
N ALA A 79 10.28 6.09 -22.76
CA ALA A 79 9.88 5.46 -21.50
C ALA A 79 10.25 3.97 -21.51
N PRO A 80 10.51 3.36 -20.32
CA PRO A 80 10.74 1.92 -20.21
C PRO A 80 9.55 1.12 -20.74
N GLU A 81 9.79 -0.10 -21.22
CA GLU A 81 8.74 -0.94 -21.81
C GLU A 81 7.62 -1.25 -20.81
N GLU A 82 7.98 -1.37 -19.53
CA GLU A 82 7.04 -1.59 -18.44
C GLU A 82 6.23 -0.35 -18.04
N ILE A 83 6.47 0.82 -18.63
CA ILE A 83 5.67 2.02 -18.44
C ILE A 83 4.81 2.20 -19.68
N THR A 84 3.50 2.00 -19.52
CA THR A 84 2.55 1.93 -20.64
C THR A 84 1.53 3.05 -20.68
N PHE A 85 1.38 3.83 -19.60
CA PHE A 85 0.49 5.00 -19.54
C PHE A 85 1.06 6.09 -18.62
N THR A 86 0.43 7.26 -18.62
CA THR A 86 0.68 8.38 -17.71
C THR A 86 -0.63 8.87 -17.05
N PRO A 87 -0.61 9.43 -15.83
CA PRO A 87 0.54 9.54 -14.95
C PRO A 87 0.93 8.17 -14.35
N THR A 88 2.22 7.85 -14.31
CA THR A 88 2.73 6.65 -13.61
C THR A 88 3.74 7.07 -12.55
N ILE A 89 3.51 6.67 -11.31
CA ILE A 89 4.38 6.96 -10.17
C ILE A 89 5.23 5.72 -9.85
N VAL A 90 6.54 5.90 -9.75
CA VAL A 90 7.53 4.85 -9.54
C VAL A 90 8.46 5.25 -8.41
N PHE A 91 8.59 4.42 -7.40
CA PHE A 91 9.63 4.57 -6.38
C PHE A 91 10.89 3.83 -6.82
N ILE A 92 12.06 4.45 -6.69
CA ILE A 92 13.37 3.88 -6.95
C ILE A 92 14.21 4.04 -5.67
N GLY A 93 14.65 2.93 -5.10
CA GLY A 93 15.55 2.93 -3.94
C GLY A 93 16.65 1.87 -4.10
N THR A 94 17.47 1.70 -3.07
CA THR A 94 18.57 0.72 -3.06
C THR A 94 18.09 -0.72 -3.19
N THR A 95 16.87 -1.01 -2.73
CA THR A 95 16.26 -2.34 -2.79
C THR A 95 15.62 -2.67 -4.14
N GLY A 96 15.46 -1.69 -5.04
CA GLY A 96 14.86 -1.88 -6.36
C GLY A 96 13.93 -0.76 -6.80
N ARG A 97 13.00 -1.10 -7.70
CA ARG A 97 11.96 -0.19 -8.19
C ARG A 97 10.59 -0.75 -7.87
N ALA A 98 9.64 0.07 -7.48
CA ALA A 98 8.25 -0.30 -7.31
C ALA A 98 7.35 0.66 -8.10
N VAL A 99 6.26 0.16 -8.67
CA VAL A 99 5.28 0.97 -9.40
C VAL A 99 4.05 1.12 -8.52
N TYR A 100 3.61 2.36 -8.31
CA TYR A 100 2.40 2.65 -7.57
C TYR A 100 1.16 2.16 -8.33
N ARG A 101 0.30 1.43 -7.61
CA ARG A 101 -0.98 0.91 -8.12
C ARG A 101 -2.10 1.37 -7.21
N GLY A 102 -2.57 2.58 -7.47
CA GLY A 102 -3.68 3.22 -6.78
C GLY A 102 -4.13 4.44 -7.56
N ARG A 103 -5.15 5.12 -7.05
CA ARG A 103 -5.57 6.43 -7.56
C ARG A 103 -4.48 7.45 -7.24
N TYR A 104 -4.10 8.27 -8.21
CA TYR A 104 -3.08 9.30 -8.00
C TYR A 104 -3.56 10.46 -7.12
N THR A 105 -4.88 10.61 -6.98
CA THR A 105 -5.52 11.59 -6.08
C THR A 105 -5.48 11.16 -4.61
N THR A 106 -5.19 9.88 -4.31
CA THR A 106 -5.06 9.39 -2.93
C THR A 106 -3.65 9.62 -2.37
N VAL A 107 -3.34 10.89 -2.09
CA VAL A 107 -2.06 11.39 -1.54
C VAL A 107 -1.54 10.54 -0.37
N GLU A 108 -2.40 10.24 0.59
CA GLU A 108 -2.04 9.44 1.77
C GLU A 108 -1.61 7.99 1.44
N ARG A 109 -2.21 7.39 0.40
CA ARG A 109 -1.82 6.07 -0.09
C ARG A 109 -0.48 6.12 -0.84
N ILE A 110 -0.19 7.22 -1.54
CA ILE A 110 1.13 7.45 -2.17
C ILE A 110 2.23 7.56 -1.11
N ARG A 111 2.00 8.29 -0.02
CA ARG A 111 2.95 8.35 1.11
C ARG A 111 3.28 6.96 1.64
N ARG A 112 2.26 6.15 1.92
CA ARG A 112 2.43 4.76 2.40
C ARG A 112 3.12 3.87 1.38
N PHE A 113 2.84 4.08 0.09
CA PHE A 113 3.52 3.37 -0.98
C PHE A 113 5.03 3.60 -0.94
N ILE A 114 5.49 4.85 -0.82
CA ILE A 114 6.93 5.18 -0.74
C ILE A 114 7.58 4.42 0.42
N ARG A 115 6.97 4.49 1.61
CA ARG A 115 7.47 3.82 2.82
C ARG A 115 7.50 2.31 2.70
N THR A 116 6.47 1.72 2.10
CA THR A 116 6.37 0.28 1.88
C THR A 116 7.39 -0.17 0.85
N ALA A 117 7.53 0.54 -0.27
CA ALA A 117 8.44 0.21 -1.35
C ALA A 117 9.91 0.27 -0.92
N ARG A 118 10.26 1.16 0.02
CA ARG A 118 11.60 1.25 0.61
C ARG A 118 12.02 -0.07 1.27
N VAL A 119 11.10 -0.73 1.97
CA VAL A 119 11.39 -1.96 2.74
C VAL A 119 11.07 -3.24 2.00
N PHE A 120 10.28 -3.19 0.94
CA PHE A 120 9.85 -4.36 0.19
C PHE A 120 10.27 -4.24 -1.28
N PRO A 121 11.25 -5.03 -1.76
CA PRO A 121 11.62 -5.02 -3.17
C PRO A 121 10.39 -5.43 -4.02
N ALA A 122 10.23 -4.81 -5.18
CA ALA A 122 9.14 -5.22 -6.07
C ALA A 122 9.47 -6.54 -6.76
N ASP A 123 8.54 -7.47 -6.65
CA ASP A 123 8.60 -8.74 -7.38
C ASP A 123 7.97 -8.54 -8.75
N LYS A 124 8.68 -8.98 -9.81
CA LYS A 124 8.21 -8.87 -11.20
C LYS A 124 7.49 -10.14 -11.62
N GLN A 125 6.30 -10.37 -11.08
CA GLN A 125 5.43 -11.45 -11.56
C GLN A 125 4.24 -10.87 -12.34
N PRO A 126 4.01 -11.30 -13.59
CA PRO A 126 2.84 -10.87 -14.34
C PRO A 126 1.56 -11.43 -13.73
N VAL A 127 0.46 -10.68 -13.86
CA VAL A 127 -0.87 -11.19 -13.54
C VAL A 127 -1.38 -11.98 -14.73
N ILE A 128 -1.41 -13.31 -14.63
CA ILE A 128 -2.06 -14.14 -15.64
C ILE A 128 -3.55 -14.32 -15.27
N ARG A 129 -4.41 -14.03 -16.23
CA ARG A 129 -5.87 -14.24 -16.16
C ARG A 129 -6.34 -15.01 -17.37
N ARG A 130 -7.50 -15.66 -17.22
CA ARG A 130 -8.14 -16.40 -18.30
C ARG A 130 -9.49 -15.81 -18.62
N ASP A 131 -9.90 -15.97 -19.87
CA ASP A 131 -11.25 -15.65 -20.33
C ASP A 131 -11.69 -14.20 -20.07
N LEU A 132 -10.81 -13.24 -20.38
CA LEU A 132 -11.09 -11.82 -20.15
C LEU A 132 -11.30 -11.06 -21.47
N PRO A 133 -12.30 -10.15 -21.54
CA PRO A 133 -12.31 -9.08 -22.53
C PRO A 133 -11.11 -8.13 -22.32
N VAL A 134 -10.39 -7.83 -23.39
CA VAL A 134 -9.21 -6.95 -23.40
C VAL A 134 -9.28 -6.00 -24.58
N MET A 135 -8.83 -4.76 -24.37
CA MET A 135 -8.51 -3.81 -25.42
C MET A 135 -7.08 -3.31 -25.23
N THR A 136 -6.43 -2.98 -26.34
CA THR A 136 -5.11 -2.34 -26.35
C THR A 136 -5.29 -0.87 -26.70
N LEU A 137 -4.70 0.00 -25.89
CA LEU A 137 -4.68 1.44 -26.10
C LEU A 137 -3.21 1.88 -26.07
N GLY A 138 -2.63 2.22 -27.22
CA GLY A 138 -1.19 2.46 -27.33
C GLY A 138 -0.40 1.26 -26.80
N ARG A 139 0.49 1.50 -25.83
CA ARG A 139 1.26 0.47 -25.11
C ARG A 139 0.48 -0.22 -23.99
N ALA A 140 -0.61 0.37 -23.49
CA ALA A 140 -1.34 -0.16 -22.35
C ALA A 140 -2.39 -1.19 -22.76
N ARG A 141 -2.60 -2.19 -21.90
CA ARG A 141 -3.73 -3.11 -22.02
C ARG A 141 -4.73 -2.83 -20.91
N VAL A 142 -6.01 -2.81 -21.30
CA VAL A 142 -7.13 -2.70 -20.38
C VAL A 142 -7.96 -3.96 -20.51
N ALA A 143 -8.08 -4.68 -19.41
CA ALA A 143 -8.95 -5.84 -19.27
C ALA A 143 -10.14 -5.51 -18.37
N ALA A 144 -11.22 -6.28 -18.52
CA ALA A 144 -12.36 -6.20 -17.62
C ALA A 144 -12.78 -7.58 -17.12
N SER A 145 -12.85 -7.77 -15.80
CA SER A 145 -13.50 -8.93 -15.20
C SER A 145 -15.02 -8.73 -15.27
N ILE A 146 -15.78 -9.75 -15.64
CA ILE A 146 -17.24 -9.68 -15.73
C ILE A 146 -17.85 -10.60 -14.66
N LYS A 147 -18.69 -10.02 -13.80
CA LYS A 147 -19.51 -10.74 -12.83
C LYS A 147 -20.99 -10.53 -13.14
N ILE A 148 -21.72 -11.63 -13.31
CA ILE A 148 -23.17 -11.62 -13.45
C ILE A 148 -23.74 -12.24 -12.18
N ALA A 149 -24.46 -11.45 -11.39
CA ALA A 149 -25.08 -11.92 -10.16
C ALA A 149 -26.19 -12.95 -10.44
N PRO A 150 -26.59 -13.76 -9.44
CA PRO A 150 -27.76 -14.62 -9.54
C PRO A 150 -28.99 -13.87 -10.04
N LEU A 151 -29.81 -14.53 -10.86
CA LEU A 151 -31.14 -14.00 -11.18
C LEU A 151 -31.97 -13.93 -9.91
N THR A 152 -32.53 -12.76 -9.62
CA THR A 152 -33.41 -12.53 -8.48
C THR A 152 -34.82 -12.10 -8.94
N GLY A 153 -35.77 -12.06 -8.02
CA GLY A 153 -37.19 -11.80 -8.31
C GLY A 153 -37.94 -13.09 -8.69
N SER A 154 -38.83 -13.01 -9.67
CA SER A 154 -39.69 -14.12 -10.09
C SER A 154 -38.90 -15.06 -11.01
N ILE A 155 -38.34 -16.12 -10.45
CA ILE A 155 -37.48 -17.07 -11.18
C ILE A 155 -38.37 -18.00 -12.03
N PRO A 156 -38.09 -18.15 -13.35
CA PRO A 156 -38.86 -19.06 -14.20
C PRO A 156 -38.73 -20.53 -13.77
N ASP A 157 -39.78 -21.33 -14.00
CA ASP A 157 -39.73 -22.77 -13.78
C ASP A 157 -38.63 -23.43 -14.62
N GLY A 158 -37.90 -24.37 -14.02
CA GLY A 158 -36.77 -25.05 -14.68
C GLY A 158 -35.56 -24.15 -14.97
N PHE A 159 -35.45 -22.99 -14.33
CA PHE A 159 -34.34 -22.06 -14.56
C PHE A 159 -32.99 -22.64 -14.10
N ASP A 160 -32.02 -22.68 -15.02
CA ASP A 160 -30.62 -23.03 -14.75
C ASP A 160 -29.75 -21.77 -14.70
N GLN A 161 -29.29 -21.42 -13.50
CA GLN A 161 -28.44 -20.26 -13.24
C GLN A 161 -27.10 -20.34 -13.98
N THR A 162 -26.49 -21.52 -14.09
CA THR A 162 -25.20 -21.72 -14.75
C THR A 162 -25.33 -21.52 -16.25
N ALA A 163 -26.34 -22.14 -16.87
CA ALA A 163 -26.64 -21.95 -18.28
C ALA A 163 -27.01 -20.49 -18.60
N PHE A 164 -27.76 -19.84 -17.71
CA PHE A 164 -28.08 -18.42 -17.83
C PHE A 164 -26.83 -17.55 -17.83
N VAL A 165 -25.96 -17.65 -16.81
CA VAL A 165 -24.72 -16.84 -16.72
C VAL A 165 -23.85 -17.03 -17.95
N ARG A 166 -23.61 -18.28 -18.37
CA ARG A 166 -22.80 -18.58 -19.56
C ARG A 166 -23.36 -17.88 -20.81
N ARG A 167 -24.67 -17.97 -21.05
CA ARG A 167 -25.33 -17.36 -22.21
C ARG A 167 -25.35 -15.84 -22.13
N MET A 168 -25.62 -15.28 -20.96
CA MET A 168 -25.68 -13.83 -20.76
C MET A 168 -24.29 -13.20 -20.87
N ARG A 169 -23.23 -13.87 -20.38
CA ARG A 169 -21.84 -13.45 -20.59
C ARG A 169 -21.50 -13.37 -22.07
N ALA A 170 -21.87 -14.37 -22.87
CA ALA A 170 -21.67 -14.34 -24.32
C ALA A 170 -22.42 -13.16 -24.98
N SER A 171 -23.65 -12.88 -24.53
CA SER A 171 -24.46 -11.76 -25.04
C SER A 171 -23.85 -10.40 -24.68
N LEU A 172 -23.32 -10.28 -23.46
CA LEU A 172 -22.63 -9.08 -22.98
C LEU A 172 -21.35 -8.82 -23.77
N LEU A 173 -20.51 -9.86 -23.96
CA LEU A 173 -19.30 -9.79 -24.78
C LEU A 173 -19.62 -9.38 -26.23
N ALA A 174 -20.72 -9.88 -26.81
CA ALA A 174 -21.17 -9.48 -28.14
C ALA A 174 -21.65 -8.02 -28.22
N GLY A 175 -21.82 -7.35 -27.08
CA GLY A 175 -22.10 -5.91 -26.99
C GLY A 175 -20.85 -5.06 -27.12
N PHE A 176 -19.70 -5.56 -26.71
CA PHE A 176 -18.46 -4.80 -26.74
C PHE A 176 -17.98 -4.49 -28.16
N ARG A 177 -17.62 -3.23 -28.39
CA ARG A 177 -17.07 -2.72 -29.65
C ARG A 177 -15.56 -2.90 -29.70
N ARG A 178 -14.84 -2.54 -28.65
CA ARG A 178 -13.36 -2.50 -28.60
C ARG A 178 -12.77 -3.65 -27.79
N LEU A 179 -13.37 -3.99 -26.66
CA LEU A 179 -12.99 -5.11 -25.82
C LEU A 179 -13.25 -6.43 -26.56
N LYS A 180 -12.20 -7.26 -26.69
CA LYS A 180 -12.26 -8.58 -27.32
C LYS A 180 -11.85 -9.65 -26.33
N ARG A 181 -12.60 -10.75 -26.32
CA ARG A 181 -12.32 -11.92 -25.48
C ARG A 181 -10.95 -12.48 -25.83
N GLN A 182 -10.14 -12.75 -24.81
CA GLN A 182 -8.88 -13.48 -24.91
C GLN A 182 -8.88 -14.61 -23.89
N ASP A 183 -8.47 -15.80 -24.33
CA ASP A 183 -8.48 -16.99 -23.48
C ASP A 183 -7.45 -16.91 -22.35
N THR A 184 -6.29 -16.31 -22.63
CA THR A 184 -5.25 -16.05 -21.64
C THR A 184 -4.69 -14.64 -21.84
N VAL A 185 -4.56 -13.92 -20.74
CA VAL A 185 -4.13 -12.53 -20.69
C VAL A 185 -3.05 -12.39 -19.63
N SER A 186 -1.86 -11.97 -20.05
CA SER A 186 -0.79 -11.54 -19.15
C SER A 186 -0.84 -10.02 -19.01
N LEU A 187 -1.19 -9.52 -17.83
CA LEU A 187 -1.22 -8.10 -17.51
C LEU A 187 0.08 -7.71 -16.79
N ARG A 188 0.70 -6.64 -17.28
CA ARG A 188 1.86 -5.97 -16.69
C ARG A 188 1.44 -5.12 -15.49
N THR A 189 2.39 -4.65 -14.70
CA THR A 189 2.13 -3.81 -13.52
C THR A 189 1.43 -2.48 -13.87
N THR A 190 1.67 -1.96 -15.08
CA THR A 190 1.00 -0.78 -15.63
C THR A 190 -0.12 -1.14 -16.62
N ASP A 191 -0.64 -2.36 -16.61
CA ASP A 191 -1.93 -2.62 -17.26
C ASP A 191 -3.07 -2.36 -16.28
N ARG A 192 -4.32 -2.41 -16.76
CA ARG A 192 -5.51 -2.14 -15.94
C ARG A 192 -6.51 -3.28 -16.02
N LEU A 193 -7.06 -3.66 -14.87
CA LEU A 193 -8.14 -4.64 -14.76
C LEU A 193 -9.33 -3.99 -14.03
N PHE A 194 -10.35 -3.59 -14.78
CA PHE A 194 -11.59 -3.10 -14.19
C PHE A 194 -12.54 -4.26 -13.88
N TYR A 195 -13.54 -4.04 -13.01
CA TYR A 195 -14.56 -5.04 -12.71
C TYR A 195 -15.92 -4.53 -13.14
N MET A 196 -16.64 -5.33 -13.93
CA MET A 196 -17.95 -5.04 -14.47
C MET A 196 -18.98 -5.99 -13.86
N ASP A 197 -19.91 -5.42 -13.11
CA ASP A 197 -20.96 -6.16 -12.42
C ASP A 197 -22.31 -5.90 -13.09
N VAL A 198 -23.07 -6.98 -13.27
CA VAL A 198 -24.45 -6.95 -13.76
C VAL A 198 -25.35 -7.67 -12.79
N TYR A 199 -26.40 -6.98 -12.34
CA TYR A 199 -27.40 -7.48 -11.39
C TYR A 199 -28.76 -7.64 -12.07
N PRO A 200 -29.12 -8.87 -12.51
CA PRO A 200 -30.41 -9.15 -13.13
C PRO A 200 -31.51 -9.39 -12.09
N TRP A 201 -32.65 -8.72 -12.27
CA TRP A 201 -33.88 -8.93 -11.51
C TRP A 201 -35.07 -9.07 -12.45
N ARG A 202 -35.89 -10.12 -12.28
CA ARG A 202 -37.10 -10.35 -13.08
C ARG A 202 -38.33 -10.06 -12.24
N GLY A 203 -39.22 -9.20 -12.72
CA GLY A 203 -40.52 -8.93 -12.11
C GLY A 203 -41.55 -10.00 -12.43
N ASP A 204 -42.66 -9.98 -11.68
CA ASP A 204 -43.76 -10.94 -11.82
C ASP A 204 -44.46 -10.85 -13.19
N ASP A 205 -44.47 -9.66 -13.78
CA ASP A 205 -44.96 -9.39 -15.14
C ASP A 205 -44.04 -9.95 -16.24
N GLY A 206 -42.91 -10.56 -15.87
CA GLY A 206 -41.90 -11.07 -16.78
C GLY A 206 -40.97 -10.01 -17.35
N THR A 207 -40.97 -8.78 -16.83
CA THR A 207 -40.00 -7.75 -17.19
C THR A 207 -38.65 -8.04 -16.52
N LEU A 208 -37.57 -8.03 -17.29
CA LEU A 208 -36.20 -8.11 -16.80
C LEU A 208 -35.64 -6.70 -16.62
N PHE A 209 -35.02 -6.45 -15.47
CA PHE A 209 -34.30 -5.24 -15.12
C PHE A 209 -32.84 -5.59 -14.90
N LEU A 210 -31.93 -4.82 -15.49
CA LEU A 210 -30.49 -4.93 -15.27
C LEU A 210 -30.00 -3.67 -14.59
N SER A 211 -29.29 -3.84 -13.47
CA SER A 211 -28.48 -2.79 -12.86
C SER A 211 -27.02 -3.05 -13.18
N LEU A 212 -26.27 -2.00 -13.51
CA LEU A 212 -24.89 -2.08 -13.96
C LEU A 212 -23.98 -1.31 -13.01
N ALA A 213 -22.80 -1.86 -12.74
CA ALA A 213 -21.75 -1.19 -12.00
C ALA A 213 -20.38 -1.47 -12.61
N LEU A 214 -19.51 -0.47 -12.58
CA LEU A 214 -18.10 -0.56 -12.95
C LEU A 214 -17.28 -0.17 -11.72
N TYR A 215 -16.33 -1.01 -11.35
CA TYR A 215 -15.43 -0.78 -10.22
C TYR A 215 -14.01 -0.53 -10.71
N SER A 216 -13.33 0.32 -9.96
CA SER A 216 -11.92 0.65 -10.15
C SER A 216 -11.04 -0.59 -9.92
N PRO A 217 -9.89 -0.72 -10.62
CA PRO A 217 -8.83 -1.66 -10.24
C PRO A 217 -8.28 -1.44 -8.82
N PHE A 218 -8.51 -0.27 -8.22
CA PHE A 218 -7.92 0.17 -6.96
C PHE A 218 -8.91 0.18 -5.79
N HIS A 219 -10.22 0.09 -6.09
CA HIS A 219 -11.28 0.27 -5.12
C HIS A 219 -12.48 -0.63 -5.45
N CYS A 220 -12.66 -1.70 -4.68
CA CYS A 220 -13.70 -2.73 -4.90
C CYS A 220 -15.03 -2.46 -4.20
N GLU A 221 -15.09 -1.55 -3.23
CA GLU A 221 -16.31 -1.30 -2.45
C GLU A 221 -17.27 -0.31 -3.14
N MET A 222 -16.74 0.80 -3.63
CA MET A 222 -17.49 1.83 -4.34
C MET A 222 -17.23 1.76 -5.85
N PRO A 223 -18.28 1.69 -6.67
CA PRO A 223 -18.13 1.73 -8.11
C PRO A 223 -17.73 3.13 -8.59
N VAL A 224 -16.92 3.20 -9.65
CA VAL A 224 -16.60 4.43 -10.39
C VAL A 224 -17.70 4.80 -11.39
N TYR A 225 -18.57 3.85 -11.70
CA TYR A 225 -19.81 4.11 -12.41
C TYR A 225 -20.90 3.19 -11.88
N ARG A 226 -22.05 3.77 -11.56
CA ARG A 226 -23.30 3.06 -11.31
C ARG A 226 -24.32 3.62 -12.28
N GLN A 227 -25.13 2.76 -12.88
CA GLN A 227 -26.24 3.24 -13.71
C GLN A 227 -27.23 4.01 -12.82
N GLU A 228 -27.17 5.33 -12.88
CA GLU A 228 -28.15 6.23 -12.28
C GLU A 228 -29.25 6.54 -13.31
N GLY A 229 -30.52 6.55 -12.89
CA GLY A 229 -31.67 6.78 -13.77
C GLY A 229 -32.33 5.52 -14.31
N GLU A 230 -32.81 5.55 -15.57
CA GLU A 230 -33.64 4.48 -16.13
C GLU A 230 -32.83 3.19 -16.33
N LYS A 231 -33.15 2.16 -15.52
CA LYS A 231 -32.56 0.82 -15.60
C LYS A 231 -32.78 0.23 -16.99
N LEU A 232 -31.81 -0.57 -17.45
CA LEU A 232 -32.02 -1.38 -18.65
C LEU A 232 -33.14 -2.38 -18.39
N ARG A 233 -34.28 -2.17 -19.05
CA ARG A 233 -35.47 -2.99 -18.84
C ARG A 233 -36.12 -3.44 -20.14
N GLY A 234 -36.82 -4.56 -20.09
CA GLY A 234 -37.63 -5.07 -21.18
C GLY A 234 -38.13 -6.49 -20.91
N PRO A 235 -38.94 -7.06 -21.80
CA PRO A 235 -39.47 -8.41 -21.62
C PRO A 235 -38.36 -9.45 -21.43
N TRP A 236 -38.56 -10.46 -20.57
CA TRP A 236 -37.60 -11.55 -20.33
C TRP A 236 -37.12 -12.27 -21.60
N ARG A 237 -38.00 -12.36 -22.61
CA ARG A 237 -37.65 -12.92 -23.93
C ARG A 237 -36.52 -12.15 -24.63
N ASP A 238 -36.37 -10.86 -24.34
CA ASP A 238 -35.38 -9.96 -24.93
C ASP A 238 -34.05 -9.92 -24.17
N ARG A 239 -33.85 -10.78 -23.16
CA ARG A 239 -32.65 -10.78 -22.29
C ARG A 239 -31.31 -10.72 -23.04
N ASN A 240 -31.15 -11.44 -24.16
CA ASN A 240 -29.89 -11.39 -24.92
C ASN A 240 -29.63 -9.97 -25.49
N ARG A 241 -30.68 -9.27 -25.97
CA ARG A 241 -30.57 -7.88 -26.45
C ARG A 241 -30.21 -6.95 -25.30
N LEU A 242 -30.86 -7.11 -24.15
CA LEU A 242 -30.61 -6.31 -22.95
C LEU A 242 -29.17 -6.48 -22.44
N PHE A 243 -28.64 -7.70 -22.37
CA PHE A 243 -27.25 -7.93 -21.98
C PHE A 243 -26.24 -7.41 -23.01
N ARG A 244 -26.57 -7.44 -24.32
CA ARG A 244 -25.73 -6.81 -25.35
C ARG A 244 -25.68 -5.30 -25.21
N GLU A 245 -26.81 -4.68 -24.88
CA GLU A 245 -26.87 -3.25 -24.55
C GLU A 245 -26.10 -2.94 -23.26
N ALA A 246 -26.22 -3.77 -22.23
CA ALA A 246 -25.45 -3.65 -20.99
C ALA A 246 -23.93 -3.68 -21.24
N GLY A 247 -23.47 -4.58 -22.11
CA GLY A 247 -22.07 -4.62 -22.54
C GLY A 247 -21.61 -3.29 -23.17
N ARG A 248 -22.41 -2.72 -24.09
CA ARG A 248 -22.10 -1.41 -24.69
C ARG A 248 -21.98 -0.32 -23.64
N ARG A 249 -22.96 -0.21 -22.73
CA ARG A 249 -22.96 0.83 -21.68
C ARG A 249 -21.79 0.69 -20.72
N LEU A 250 -21.43 -0.53 -20.33
CA LEU A 250 -20.29 -0.78 -19.45
C LEU A 250 -18.94 -0.45 -20.13
N GLU A 251 -18.79 -0.73 -21.43
CA GLU A 251 -17.59 -0.35 -22.18
C GLU A 251 -17.51 1.18 -22.36
N ASP A 252 -18.62 1.84 -22.66
CA ASP A 252 -18.67 3.30 -22.77
C ASP A 252 -18.31 3.97 -21.43
N ALA A 253 -18.87 3.49 -20.31
CA ALA A 253 -18.53 3.95 -18.97
C ALA A 253 -17.05 3.71 -18.61
N LEU A 254 -16.48 2.58 -19.04
CA LEU A 254 -15.05 2.30 -18.88
C LEU A 254 -14.19 3.33 -19.64
N LEU A 255 -14.51 3.61 -20.90
CA LEU A 255 -13.77 4.58 -21.70
C LEU A 255 -13.90 6.00 -21.16
N GLU A 256 -15.05 6.36 -20.61
CA GLU A 256 -15.26 7.64 -19.90
C GLU A 256 -14.40 7.71 -18.63
N THR A 257 -14.38 6.65 -17.83
CA THR A 257 -13.56 6.57 -16.61
C THR A 257 -12.08 6.74 -16.93
N ILE A 258 -11.58 6.10 -17.99
CA ILE A 258 -10.18 6.23 -18.43
C ILE A 258 -9.82 7.68 -18.78
N ARG A 259 -10.76 8.46 -19.32
CA ARG A 259 -10.53 9.86 -19.74
C ARG A 259 -10.83 10.87 -18.63
N SER A 260 -11.41 10.43 -17.52
CA SER A 260 -11.86 11.30 -16.44
C SER A 260 -10.81 11.38 -15.33
N PRO A 261 -10.39 12.59 -14.91
CA PRO A 261 -9.53 12.75 -13.75
C PRO A 261 -10.28 12.63 -12.42
N ALA A 262 -11.63 12.67 -12.43
CA ALA A 262 -12.46 12.92 -11.24
C ALA A 262 -12.18 12.01 -10.03
N HIS A 263 -11.75 10.77 -10.27
CA HIS A 263 -11.49 9.79 -9.22
C HIS A 263 -10.02 9.37 -9.13
N GLY A 264 -9.12 9.93 -9.94
CA GLY A 264 -7.73 9.49 -10.02
C GLY A 264 -7.53 8.13 -10.72
N ASP A 265 -8.58 7.60 -11.36
CA ASP A 265 -8.58 6.36 -12.13
C ASP A 265 -8.14 6.55 -13.60
N GLY A 266 -8.31 7.77 -14.12
CA GLY A 266 -8.02 8.11 -15.51
C GLY A 266 -6.54 8.01 -15.86
N PHE A 267 -6.23 7.73 -17.12
CA PHE A 267 -4.85 7.69 -17.60
C PHE A 267 -4.80 7.91 -19.11
N ASP A 268 -3.68 8.45 -19.57
CA ASP A 268 -3.32 8.56 -20.97
C ASP A 268 -2.37 7.42 -21.35
N PRO A 269 -2.79 6.49 -22.22
CA PRO A 269 -1.90 5.48 -22.75
C PRO A 269 -0.73 6.12 -23.50
N ILE A 270 0.47 5.55 -23.36
CA ILE A 270 1.64 5.98 -24.14
C ILE A 270 1.50 5.38 -25.54
N ASP A 271 1.71 6.20 -26.57
CA ASP A 271 1.66 5.74 -27.95
C ASP A 271 2.77 4.72 -28.28
N THR A 272 2.52 3.87 -29.27
CA THR A 272 3.45 2.80 -29.66
C THR A 272 4.70 3.30 -30.37
N ASP A 273 4.68 4.53 -30.89
CA ASP A 273 5.77 5.19 -31.61
C ASP A 273 6.74 5.94 -30.67
N VAL A 274 6.32 6.23 -29.44
CA VAL A 274 7.23 6.74 -28.39
C VAL A 274 8.43 5.78 -28.31
N PRO A 275 9.68 6.27 -28.16
CA PRO A 275 10.83 5.38 -28.04
C PRO A 275 10.78 4.54 -26.75
N VAL A 276 11.15 3.25 -26.85
CA VAL A 276 11.42 2.43 -25.66
C VAL A 276 12.85 2.72 -25.22
N ARG A 277 13.02 3.18 -23.97
CA ARG A 277 14.33 3.45 -23.37
C ARG A 277 14.44 2.75 -22.03
N SER A 278 15.55 2.09 -21.80
CA SER A 278 15.88 1.49 -20.50
C SER A 278 15.97 2.54 -19.40
N TRP A 279 15.81 2.11 -18.15
CA TRP A 279 16.01 2.97 -16.99
C TRP A 279 17.37 3.68 -16.99
N LYS A 280 18.41 2.99 -17.46
CA LYS A 280 19.78 3.53 -17.57
C LYS A 280 19.89 4.66 -18.57
N GLU A 281 19.32 4.50 -19.76
CA GLU A 281 19.32 5.54 -20.80
C GLU A 281 18.54 6.79 -20.40
N LEU A 282 17.65 6.67 -19.41
CA LEU A 282 16.91 7.79 -18.82
C LEU A 282 17.62 8.42 -17.61
N GLY A 283 18.77 7.90 -17.17
CA GLY A 283 19.45 8.35 -15.94
C GLY A 283 18.75 7.92 -14.65
N LEU A 284 17.88 6.91 -14.73
CA LEU A 284 17.01 6.42 -13.66
C LEU A 284 17.47 5.04 -13.14
N ASP A 285 18.78 4.81 -13.08
CA ASP A 285 19.38 3.59 -12.55
C ASP A 285 19.06 3.35 -11.06
N LEU A 286 19.30 2.14 -10.58
CA LEU A 286 19.23 1.93 -9.13
C LEU A 286 20.36 2.74 -8.48
N PRO A 287 20.11 3.43 -7.36
CA PRO A 287 21.19 4.03 -6.59
C PRO A 287 22.19 2.92 -6.22
N THR A 288 23.48 3.17 -6.42
CA THR A 288 24.51 2.31 -5.84
C THR A 288 24.44 2.42 -4.33
N GLU A 289 24.56 1.30 -3.61
CA GLU A 289 24.71 1.30 -2.16
C GLU A 289 25.98 2.07 -1.80
N LYS A 290 25.87 3.39 -1.60
CA LYS A 290 26.92 4.15 -0.94
C LYS A 290 26.83 3.76 0.53
N HIS A 291 27.82 2.97 0.95
CA HIS A 291 28.14 2.52 2.31
C HIS A 291 27.12 2.91 3.39
N ALA A 292 26.52 1.89 4.02
CA ALA A 292 25.76 2.04 5.25
C ALA A 292 26.47 3.06 6.17
N PRO A 293 25.75 4.05 6.74
CA PRO A 293 26.39 5.11 7.50
C PRO A 293 27.30 4.51 8.57
N GLN A 294 28.61 4.63 8.36
CA GLN A 294 29.66 4.17 9.28
C GLN A 294 29.75 5.05 10.54
N THR A 295 28.75 5.89 10.81
CA THR A 295 28.74 6.88 11.88
C THR A 295 28.09 6.36 13.17
N ARG A 296 28.15 5.06 13.45
CA ARG A 296 27.83 4.56 14.79
C ARG A 296 29.14 4.41 15.54
N ARG A 297 29.41 5.40 16.39
CA ARG A 297 30.57 5.41 17.28
C ARG A 297 30.55 4.10 18.06
N LYS A 298 31.60 3.27 17.90
CA LYS A 298 31.84 2.16 18.82
C LYS A 298 32.04 2.82 20.18
N PRO A 299 31.19 2.54 21.19
CA PRO A 299 31.37 3.12 22.51
C PRO A 299 32.76 2.76 23.04
N ASP A 300 33.44 3.71 23.66
CA ASP A 300 34.67 3.43 24.41
C ASP A 300 34.35 2.37 25.46
N THR A 301 35.19 1.33 25.54
CA THR A 301 34.94 0.10 26.31
C THR A 301 34.72 0.33 27.80
N ASP A 302 35.13 1.49 28.31
CA ASP A 302 35.03 1.86 29.72
C ASP A 302 33.68 2.50 30.10
N ASP A 303 32.85 2.89 29.13
CA ASP A 303 31.53 3.53 29.31
C ASP A 303 30.33 2.59 29.07
N LEU A 304 30.58 1.31 28.86
CA LEU A 304 29.51 0.33 28.66
C LEU A 304 28.82 -0.01 29.98
N ALA A 305 27.89 0.86 30.40
CA ALA A 305 26.86 0.50 31.36
C ALA A 305 26.28 -0.87 30.98
N ALA A 306 26.11 -1.74 31.99
CA ALA A 306 25.58 -3.09 31.77
C ALA A 306 24.30 -3.02 30.92
N LEU A 307 24.27 -3.79 29.82
CA LEU A 307 23.15 -3.77 28.88
C LEU A 307 21.82 -3.93 29.65
N PRO A 308 20.88 -2.97 29.53
CA PRO A 308 19.62 -3.03 30.25
C PRO A 308 18.91 -4.37 30.00
N ARG A 309 18.29 -4.91 31.05
CA ARG A 309 17.60 -6.20 30.95
C ARG A 309 16.16 -6.07 30.49
N SER A 310 15.51 -4.93 30.75
CA SER A 310 14.12 -4.70 30.38
C SER A 310 14.04 -3.54 29.40
N TRP A 311 13.29 -3.76 28.33
CA TRP A 311 13.12 -2.83 27.24
C TRP A 311 11.64 -2.69 26.95
N ARG A 312 11.23 -1.49 26.56
CA ARG A 312 9.90 -1.21 26.02
C ARG A 312 10.03 -0.62 24.63
N LEU A 313 9.10 -0.95 23.75
CA LEU A 313 8.99 -0.27 22.48
C LEU A 313 8.77 1.22 22.74
N GLU A 314 9.56 2.06 22.08
CA GLU A 314 9.35 3.50 22.12
C GLU A 314 7.98 3.83 21.52
N GLU A 315 7.35 4.88 22.03
CA GLU A 315 6.11 5.38 21.43
C GLU A 315 6.40 5.80 19.97
N GLN A 316 5.58 5.31 19.06
CA GLN A 316 5.79 5.55 17.63
C GLN A 316 5.17 6.90 17.26
N ASP A 317 5.88 7.67 16.45
CA ASP A 317 5.30 8.83 15.77
C ASP A 317 4.07 8.35 14.96
N PRO A 318 2.87 8.94 15.13
CA PRO A 318 1.70 8.62 14.33
C PRO A 318 1.94 8.74 12.82
N GLN A 319 2.92 9.56 12.43
CA GLN A 319 3.37 9.71 11.05
C GLN A 319 4.45 8.72 10.64
N SER A 320 4.92 7.78 11.47
CA SER A 320 5.87 6.74 11.07
C SER A 320 5.43 5.38 11.61
N ALA A 321 4.98 4.50 10.71
CA ALA A 321 4.63 3.15 11.11
C ALA A 321 5.86 2.27 11.34
N ALA A 322 5.92 1.64 12.50
CA ALA A 322 6.95 0.65 12.80
C ALA A 322 6.70 -0.69 12.11
N LEU A 323 5.44 -1.00 11.78
CA LEU A 323 4.98 -2.27 11.21
C LEU A 323 4.24 -2.01 9.90
N ARG A 324 4.69 -2.69 8.84
CA ARG A 324 4.15 -2.58 7.48
C ARG A 324 3.79 -3.95 6.96
N PHE A 325 2.78 -4.01 6.09
CA PHE A 325 2.37 -5.24 5.44
C PHE A 325 2.12 -5.04 3.95
N ARG A 326 2.28 -6.12 3.18
CA ARG A 326 1.84 -6.22 1.80
C ARG A 326 1.49 -7.65 1.44
N PHE A 327 0.67 -7.83 0.41
CA PHE A 327 0.59 -9.11 -0.27
C PHE A 327 1.81 -9.31 -1.21
N PRO A 328 2.25 -10.55 -1.47
CA PRO A 328 3.24 -10.84 -2.50
C PRO A 328 2.74 -10.44 -3.89
N ALA A 329 3.68 -10.31 -4.84
CA ALA A 329 3.30 -10.19 -6.24
C ALA A 329 2.45 -11.39 -6.69
N PRO A 330 1.46 -11.16 -7.57
CA PRO A 330 1.20 -9.89 -8.24
C PRO A 330 0.20 -8.98 -7.51
N LEU A 331 -0.12 -9.27 -6.25
CA LEU A 331 -1.11 -8.58 -5.42
C LEU A 331 -0.50 -7.50 -4.51
N ASP A 332 0.76 -7.14 -4.71
CA ASP A 332 1.51 -6.16 -3.91
C ASP A 332 0.97 -4.71 -3.99
N ALA A 333 -0.13 -4.46 -4.72
CA ALA A 333 -0.93 -3.24 -4.63
C ALA A 333 -1.76 -3.15 -3.34
N TYR A 334 -2.00 -4.29 -2.70
CA TYR A 334 -2.62 -4.39 -1.38
C TYR A 334 -1.51 -4.33 -0.33
N PHE A 335 -1.30 -3.13 0.20
CA PHE A 335 -0.32 -2.84 1.23
C PHE A 335 -0.88 -1.86 2.25
N GLY A 336 -0.23 -1.79 3.40
CA GLY A 336 -0.62 -0.86 4.43
C GLY A 336 0.33 -0.88 5.62
N GLU A 337 -0.09 -0.18 6.65
CA GLU A 337 0.66 0.07 7.86
C GLU A 337 -0.21 -0.22 9.08
N VAL A 338 0.44 -0.53 10.20
CA VAL A 338 -0.18 -0.63 11.53
C VAL A 338 0.46 0.44 12.40
N LEU A 339 -0.33 1.45 12.77
CA LEU A 339 0.20 2.68 13.38
C LEU A 339 0.44 2.55 14.88
N ARG A 340 -0.31 1.68 15.57
CA ARG A 340 -0.21 1.54 17.03
C ARG A 340 0.28 0.15 17.38
N VAL A 341 1.54 0.10 17.81
CA VAL A 341 2.23 -1.10 18.30
C VAL A 341 2.86 -0.75 19.64
N ARG A 342 2.80 -1.69 20.59
CA ARG A 342 3.53 -1.65 21.85
C ARG A 342 4.26 -2.97 22.05
N GLY A 343 5.26 -2.99 22.91
CA GLY A 343 5.94 -4.23 23.21
C GLY A 343 6.92 -4.10 24.35
N THR A 344 7.28 -5.24 24.92
CA THR A 344 8.28 -5.34 25.97
C THR A 344 9.20 -6.51 25.69
N ILE A 345 10.47 -6.35 26.05
CA ILE A 345 11.47 -7.40 25.91
C ILE A 345 12.25 -7.49 27.20
N ARG A 346 12.52 -8.72 27.62
CA ARG A 346 13.45 -9.03 28.69
C ARG A 346 14.64 -9.79 28.11
N LEU A 347 15.81 -9.15 28.09
CA LEU A 347 17.04 -9.80 27.69
C LEU A 347 17.51 -10.81 28.75
N GLY A 348 18.10 -11.89 28.27
CA GLY A 348 18.82 -12.85 29.09
C GLY A 348 19.96 -12.20 29.87
N THR A 349 20.44 -12.87 30.92
CA THR A 349 21.57 -12.36 31.70
C THR A 349 22.78 -12.15 30.78
N GLY A 350 23.45 -10.99 30.88
CA GLY A 350 24.58 -10.65 30.02
C GLY A 350 24.24 -10.54 28.53
N GLY A 351 22.98 -10.23 28.19
CA GLY A 351 22.51 -10.09 26.81
C GLY A 351 22.25 -11.42 26.08
N SER A 352 22.12 -12.54 26.81
CA SER A 352 21.91 -13.87 26.21
C SER A 352 20.61 -13.97 25.40
N LEU A 353 20.72 -14.31 24.11
CA LEU A 353 19.57 -14.45 23.20
C LEU A 353 18.67 -15.64 23.56
N SER A 354 19.26 -16.78 23.93
CA SER A 354 18.51 -18.01 24.25
C SER A 354 17.59 -17.88 25.47
N GLN A 355 17.85 -16.91 26.34
CA GLN A 355 17.05 -16.59 27.54
C GLN A 355 16.21 -15.32 27.35
N THR A 356 16.22 -14.74 26.15
CA THR A 356 15.46 -13.53 25.83
C THR A 356 14.04 -13.89 25.47
N ASN A 357 13.09 -13.18 26.09
CA ASN A 357 11.65 -13.31 25.83
C ASN A 357 10.99 -11.94 25.75
N GLY A 358 9.77 -11.90 25.26
CA GLY A 358 9.02 -10.66 25.16
C GLY A 358 7.68 -10.82 24.46
N SER A 359 7.00 -9.69 24.32
CA SER A 359 5.73 -9.60 23.62
C SER A 359 5.65 -8.31 22.81
N PHE A 360 4.96 -8.40 21.68
CA PHE A 360 4.50 -7.26 20.91
C PHE A 360 3.00 -7.35 20.77
N GLU A 361 2.33 -6.22 20.88
CA GLU A 361 0.89 -6.07 20.68
C GLU A 361 0.65 -4.96 19.67
N ALA A 362 -0.26 -5.22 18.75
CA ALA A 362 -0.73 -4.28 17.76
C ALA A 362 -2.22 -4.04 17.97
N ASP A 363 -2.66 -2.80 17.78
CA ASP A 363 -4.07 -2.45 17.72
C ASP A 363 -4.56 -2.61 16.26
N PRO A 364 -5.40 -3.61 15.95
CA PRO A 364 -5.85 -3.84 14.58
C PRO A 364 -6.76 -2.71 14.06
N ALA A 365 -7.40 -1.90 14.91
CA ALA A 365 -8.15 -0.72 14.48
C ALA A 365 -7.23 0.40 13.97
N SER A 366 -5.94 0.37 14.31
CA SER A 366 -4.93 1.28 13.75
C SER A 366 -4.43 0.91 12.36
N VAL A 367 -4.95 -0.17 11.75
CA VAL A 367 -4.63 -0.54 10.38
C VAL A 367 -5.03 0.58 9.42
N THR A 368 -4.16 0.85 8.45
CA THR A 368 -4.44 1.81 7.38
C THR A 368 -3.74 1.45 6.08
N THR A 369 -4.47 1.57 4.99
CA THR A 369 -4.03 1.49 3.59
C THR A 369 -3.84 2.88 2.99
N GLY A 370 -4.28 3.93 3.71
CA GLY A 370 -4.35 5.30 3.21
C GLY A 370 -5.69 5.64 2.54
N GLU A 371 -6.66 4.72 2.57
CA GLU A 371 -8.02 4.92 2.05
C GLU A 371 -9.05 4.64 3.16
N PRO A 372 -9.75 5.67 3.68
CA PRO A 372 -10.64 5.52 4.84
C PRO A 372 -11.72 4.44 4.68
N ASP A 373 -12.31 4.30 3.50
CA ASP A 373 -13.38 3.32 3.26
C ASP A 373 -12.83 1.88 3.26
N LEU A 374 -11.65 1.66 2.66
CA LEU A 374 -10.96 0.36 2.73
C LEU A 374 -10.51 0.07 4.17
N ASP A 375 -10.04 1.08 4.90
CA ASP A 375 -9.64 0.94 6.30
C ASP A 375 -10.84 0.54 7.17
N ALA A 376 -12.02 1.14 6.93
CA ALA A 376 -13.26 0.77 7.60
C ALA A 376 -13.68 -0.67 7.27
N ALA A 377 -13.58 -1.08 6.00
CA ALA A 377 -13.87 -2.45 5.58
C ALA A 377 -12.94 -3.47 6.29
N LEU A 378 -11.63 -3.18 6.37
CA LEU A 378 -10.66 -4.04 7.04
C LEU A 378 -10.94 -4.22 8.54
N ARG A 379 -11.52 -3.21 9.20
CA ARG A 379 -11.91 -3.27 10.63
C ARG A 379 -13.18 -4.09 10.86
N GLY A 380 -14.02 -4.24 9.83
CA GLY A 380 -15.29 -4.95 9.90
C GLY A 380 -15.16 -6.46 10.18
N THR A 381 -16.31 -7.08 10.46
CA THR A 381 -16.44 -8.49 10.91
C THR A 381 -15.91 -9.52 9.90
N SER A 382 -15.99 -9.21 8.61
CA SER A 382 -15.47 -10.06 7.53
C SER A 382 -13.94 -10.14 7.50
N PHE A 383 -13.25 -9.17 8.09
CA PHE A 383 -11.79 -9.09 8.12
C PHE A 383 -11.27 -9.19 9.56
N LEU A 384 -10.84 -8.08 10.17
CA LEU A 384 -10.17 -8.08 11.47
C LEU A 384 -11.14 -8.17 12.66
N ASP A 385 -12.41 -7.78 12.47
CA ASP A 385 -13.44 -7.78 13.53
C ASP A 385 -12.93 -7.06 14.80
N THR A 386 -12.51 -5.81 14.64
CA THR A 386 -11.75 -5.06 15.65
C THR A 386 -12.52 -4.82 16.93
N ASP A 387 -13.85 -4.76 16.84
CA ASP A 387 -14.73 -4.57 18.00
C ASP A 387 -14.66 -5.78 18.93
N ARG A 388 -14.61 -6.99 18.35
CA ARG A 388 -14.51 -8.24 19.11
C ARG A 388 -13.06 -8.61 19.44
N PHE A 389 -12.12 -8.27 18.57
CA PHE A 389 -10.70 -8.60 18.71
C PHE A 389 -9.83 -7.33 18.63
N PRO A 390 -9.81 -6.52 19.71
CA PRO A 390 -9.12 -5.23 19.70
C PRO A 390 -7.59 -5.32 19.76
N VAL A 391 -7.03 -6.52 19.92
CA VAL A 391 -5.58 -6.75 20.04
C VAL A 391 -5.16 -7.93 19.17
N SER A 392 -4.07 -7.75 18.42
CA SER A 392 -3.25 -8.83 17.87
C SER A 392 -1.92 -8.86 18.61
N SER A 393 -1.37 -10.05 18.87
CA SER A 393 -0.16 -10.18 19.68
C SER A 393 0.82 -11.20 19.13
N PHE A 394 2.10 -11.00 19.43
CA PHE A 394 3.16 -11.99 19.24
C PHE A 394 3.93 -12.11 20.55
N VAL A 395 3.88 -13.29 21.16
CA VAL A 395 4.61 -13.61 22.40
C VAL A 395 5.69 -14.62 22.05
N PHE A 396 6.95 -14.27 22.30
CA PHE A 396 8.08 -15.15 22.03
C PHE A 396 8.80 -15.50 23.33
N GLU A 397 9.13 -16.78 23.46
CA GLU A 397 9.74 -17.34 24.67
C GLU A 397 11.26 -17.43 24.55
N THR A 398 11.76 -17.53 23.31
CA THR A 398 13.18 -17.69 23.02
C THR A 398 13.56 -16.94 21.75
N VAL A 399 14.83 -16.52 21.70
CA VAL A 399 15.48 -16.00 20.49
C VAL A 399 16.62 -16.94 20.13
N GLN A 400 16.56 -17.50 18.93
CA GLN A 400 17.56 -18.45 18.41
C GLN A 400 18.56 -17.68 17.55
N PRO A 401 19.85 -17.61 17.93
CA PRO A 401 20.85 -16.95 17.09
C PRO A 401 21.03 -17.72 15.79
N ASP A 402 21.17 -17.02 14.68
CA ASP A 402 21.41 -17.65 13.37
C ASP A 402 22.88 -18.14 13.27
N ASP A 403 23.80 -17.48 13.98
CA ASP A 403 25.20 -17.87 14.16
C ASP A 403 25.43 -18.40 15.60
N PRO A 404 25.76 -19.69 15.78
CA PRO A 404 26.04 -20.27 17.10
C PRO A 404 27.18 -19.62 17.88
N GLN A 405 28.06 -18.86 17.23
CA GLN A 405 29.14 -18.11 17.88
C GLN A 405 28.66 -16.77 18.44
N ARG A 406 27.55 -16.22 17.93
CA ARG A 406 26.98 -14.93 18.33
C ARG A 406 25.71 -15.12 19.15
N THR A 407 25.89 -15.61 20.38
CA THR A 407 24.78 -15.97 21.29
C THR A 407 24.30 -14.83 22.18
N ARG A 408 24.94 -13.65 22.11
CA ARG A 408 24.69 -12.51 23.00
C ARG A 408 24.61 -11.21 22.21
N ILE A 409 23.80 -10.27 22.71
CA ILE A 409 23.76 -8.89 22.22
C ILE A 409 24.87 -8.09 22.87
N VAL A 410 25.66 -7.39 22.06
CA VAL A 410 26.72 -6.47 22.47
C VAL A 410 26.49 -5.12 21.78
N PHE A 411 26.88 -4.03 22.43
CA PHE A 411 26.76 -2.70 21.84
C PHE A 411 27.59 -2.56 20.56
N GLY A 412 26.98 -1.97 19.53
CA GLY A 412 27.60 -1.71 18.23
C GLY A 412 27.63 -2.92 17.30
N GLU A 413 27.14 -4.09 17.72
CA GLU A 413 27.11 -5.29 16.90
C GLU A 413 25.70 -5.62 16.44
N VAL A 414 25.56 -5.92 15.14
CA VAL A 414 24.33 -6.45 14.56
C VAL A 414 24.36 -7.98 14.65
N VAL A 415 23.37 -8.54 15.33
CA VAL A 415 23.22 -9.98 15.53
C VAL A 415 21.97 -10.48 14.80
N PRO A 416 22.11 -11.32 13.76
CA PRO A 416 20.97 -11.99 13.14
C PRO A 416 20.46 -13.12 14.05
N ALA A 417 19.15 -13.13 14.29
CA ALA A 417 18.51 -14.11 15.15
C ALA A 417 17.01 -14.26 14.84
N THR A 418 16.46 -15.42 15.16
CA THR A 418 15.05 -15.75 14.94
C THR A 418 14.27 -15.76 16.26
N MET A 419 13.24 -14.91 16.37
CA MET A 419 12.25 -15.00 17.45
C MET A 419 11.32 -16.18 17.20
N VAL A 420 11.13 -17.03 18.21
CA VAL A 420 10.23 -18.20 18.14
C VAL A 420 9.12 -18.04 19.18
N GLY A 421 7.87 -18.00 18.71
CA GLY A 421 6.75 -17.68 19.58
C GLY A 421 5.39 -18.04 19.01
N ARG A 422 4.35 -17.47 19.64
CA ARG A 422 2.94 -17.64 19.29
C ARG A 422 2.38 -16.31 18.83
N PHE A 423 1.76 -16.30 17.65
CA PHE A 423 1.10 -15.14 17.07
C PHE A 423 -0.42 -15.32 17.14
N THR A 424 -1.12 -14.32 17.66
CA THR A 424 -2.58 -14.30 17.80
C THR A 424 -3.16 -13.16 16.97
N LEU A 425 -4.12 -13.50 16.12
CA LEU A 425 -4.90 -12.56 15.31
C LEU A 425 -6.34 -13.05 15.25
N LYS A 426 -7.31 -12.14 15.42
CA LYS A 426 -8.75 -12.47 15.39
C LYS A 426 -9.12 -13.68 16.27
N GLY A 427 -8.52 -13.75 17.47
CA GLY A 427 -8.73 -14.84 18.42
C GLY A 427 -8.05 -16.18 18.11
N THR A 428 -7.51 -16.37 16.89
CA THR A 428 -6.79 -17.60 16.54
C THR A 428 -5.29 -17.44 16.80
N THR A 429 -4.65 -18.47 17.35
CA THR A 429 -3.23 -18.48 17.68
C THR A 429 -2.48 -19.53 16.87
N ILE A 430 -1.37 -19.13 16.24
CA ILE A 430 -0.48 -20.01 15.47
C ILE A 430 0.97 -19.91 15.97
N PRO A 431 1.81 -20.95 15.80
CA PRO A 431 3.25 -20.80 15.96
C PRO A 431 3.81 -19.88 14.86
N LEU A 432 4.70 -18.97 15.23
CA LEU A 432 5.36 -18.06 14.30
C LEU A 432 6.87 -17.99 14.60
N ARG A 433 7.66 -18.01 13.52
CA ARG A 433 9.10 -17.74 13.55
C ARG A 433 9.34 -16.44 12.80
N SER A 434 10.00 -15.47 13.44
CA SER A 434 10.33 -14.19 12.82
C SER A 434 11.84 -13.96 12.84
N PRO A 435 12.51 -14.15 11.69
CA PRO A 435 13.90 -13.74 11.52
C PRO A 435 14.04 -12.22 11.64
N ALA A 436 15.06 -11.80 12.38
CA ALA A 436 15.34 -10.40 12.67
C ALA A 436 16.84 -10.15 12.84
N THR A 437 17.20 -8.88 12.81
CA THR A 437 18.50 -8.37 13.24
C THR A 437 18.31 -7.57 14.50
N TRP A 438 19.20 -7.78 15.46
CA TRP A 438 19.19 -7.15 16.78
C TRP A 438 20.46 -6.33 16.94
N GLU A 439 20.34 -5.13 17.46
CA GLU A 439 21.49 -4.24 17.62
C GLU A 439 21.28 -3.32 18.82
N ALA A 440 22.15 -3.43 19.81
CA ALA A 440 22.22 -2.45 20.89
C ALA A 440 23.15 -1.30 20.47
N ALA A 441 22.75 -0.06 20.71
CA ALA A 441 23.56 1.12 20.42
C ALA A 441 23.33 2.20 21.49
N ILE A 442 24.16 3.24 21.47
CA ILE A 442 23.91 4.46 22.25
C ILE A 442 23.20 5.46 21.34
N GLY A 443 22.04 5.95 21.78
CA GLY A 443 21.25 6.95 21.09
C GLY A 443 21.94 8.32 21.05
N GLY A 444 21.42 9.26 20.25
CA GLY A 444 21.95 10.62 20.19
C GLY A 444 21.79 11.42 21.49
N ASP A 445 20.90 10.95 22.37
CA ASP A 445 20.66 11.43 23.74
C ASP A 445 21.59 10.80 24.78
N GLY A 446 22.52 9.92 24.36
CA GLY A 446 23.42 9.19 25.25
C GLY A 446 22.77 7.98 25.94
N GLN A 447 21.49 7.69 25.69
CA GLN A 447 20.80 6.56 26.32
C GLN A 447 20.95 5.27 25.50
N PRO A 448 21.00 4.09 26.15
CA PRO A 448 20.96 2.82 25.43
C PRO A 448 19.70 2.69 24.59
N VAL A 449 19.83 2.16 23.39
CA VAL A 449 18.72 1.80 22.50
C VAL A 449 18.91 0.40 21.97
N LEU A 450 17.81 -0.33 21.81
CA LEU A 450 17.80 -1.63 21.16
C LEU A 450 16.99 -1.54 19.87
N TRP A 451 17.63 -1.83 18.75
CA TRP A 451 16.98 -1.90 17.45
C TRP A 451 16.68 -3.34 17.08
N ILE A 452 15.46 -3.59 16.61
CA ILE A 452 15.05 -4.87 16.06
C ILE A 452 14.42 -4.65 14.70
N ARG A 453 14.99 -5.25 13.67
CA ARG A 453 14.52 -5.13 12.29
C ARG A 453 14.30 -6.52 11.73
N GLY A 454 13.10 -6.82 11.28
CA GLY A 454 12.79 -8.15 10.82
C GLY A 454 11.62 -8.22 9.87
N ARG A 455 11.38 -9.42 9.37
CA ARG A 455 10.29 -9.75 8.46
C ARG A 455 9.67 -11.07 8.88
N PHE A 456 8.39 -11.21 8.59
CA PHE A 456 7.70 -12.49 8.71
C PHE A 456 6.57 -12.56 7.70
N ARG A 457 5.98 -13.74 7.57
CA ARG A 457 4.80 -13.95 6.73
C ARG A 457 3.77 -14.76 7.48
N ILE A 458 2.50 -14.51 7.21
CA ILE A 458 1.40 -15.30 7.74
C ILE A 458 0.51 -15.77 6.59
N ARG A 459 -0.20 -16.88 6.82
CA ARG A 459 -1.33 -17.30 5.99
C ARG A 459 -2.61 -16.71 6.57
N LEU A 460 -3.56 -16.28 5.74
CA LEU A 460 -4.81 -15.68 6.21
C LEU A 460 -5.87 -16.72 6.57
N THR A 461 -5.87 -17.87 5.88
CA THR A 461 -6.83 -18.97 6.05
C THR A 461 -7.01 -19.41 7.51
N PRO A 462 -5.96 -19.60 8.34
CA PRO A 462 -6.14 -19.97 9.75
C PRO A 462 -6.95 -18.97 10.56
N PHE A 463 -6.99 -17.70 10.14
CA PHE A 463 -7.70 -16.62 10.81
C PHE A 463 -9.10 -16.39 10.23
N ALA A 464 -9.56 -17.23 9.31
CA ALA A 464 -10.82 -17.06 8.57
C ALA A 464 -10.92 -15.66 7.93
N ILE A 465 -9.81 -15.17 7.38
CA ILE A 465 -9.75 -13.94 6.60
C ILE A 465 -9.59 -14.33 5.13
N GLN A 466 -10.50 -13.86 4.29
CA GLN A 466 -10.39 -14.03 2.85
C GLN A 466 -9.46 -12.95 2.27
N GLY A 467 -8.43 -13.36 1.54
CA GLY A 467 -7.59 -12.40 0.83
C GLY A 467 -8.15 -11.98 -0.53
N PRO A 468 -7.45 -11.09 -1.25
CA PRO A 468 -7.93 -10.50 -2.49
C PRO A 468 -7.98 -11.50 -3.64
N ASP A 469 -8.73 -11.17 -4.68
CA ASP A 469 -8.81 -11.98 -5.90
C ASP A 469 -7.43 -12.11 -6.58
N GLY A 470 -6.89 -13.32 -6.61
CA GLY A 470 -5.58 -13.58 -7.20
C GLY A 470 -5.12 -15.02 -7.09
N PRO A 471 -3.93 -15.33 -7.61
CA PRO A 471 -3.38 -16.68 -7.55
C PRO A 471 -2.96 -17.05 -6.13
N ALA A 472 -3.18 -18.29 -5.75
CA ALA A 472 -2.49 -18.88 -4.60
C ALA A 472 -1.00 -19.11 -4.96
N PRO A 473 -0.07 -18.99 -3.99
CA PRO A 473 -0.28 -18.65 -2.58
C PRO A 473 -0.41 -17.14 -2.32
N ALA A 474 -0.21 -16.27 -3.31
CA ALA A 474 -0.14 -14.82 -3.13
C ALA A 474 -1.41 -14.25 -2.50
N ASN A 475 -2.60 -14.74 -2.87
CA ASN A 475 -3.88 -14.28 -2.32
C ASN A 475 -4.14 -14.66 -0.86
N ASP A 476 -3.37 -15.57 -0.27
CA ASP A 476 -3.56 -16.03 1.12
C ASP A 476 -2.32 -15.76 1.97
N THR A 477 -1.37 -14.97 1.47
CA THR A 477 -0.12 -14.70 2.18
C THR A 477 0.03 -13.20 2.40
N LEU A 478 0.26 -12.80 3.65
CA LEU A 478 0.70 -11.45 3.97
C LEU A 478 2.18 -11.48 4.38
N LEU A 479 2.94 -10.52 3.85
CA LEU A 479 4.32 -10.24 4.20
C LEU A 479 4.35 -9.04 5.14
N PHE A 480 5.03 -9.18 6.27
CA PHE A 480 5.22 -8.11 7.24
C PHE A 480 6.69 -7.72 7.32
N SER A 481 6.94 -6.44 7.51
CA SER A 481 8.26 -5.88 7.82
C SER A 481 8.11 -4.95 9.01
N TYR A 482 9.04 -5.03 9.96
CA TYR A 482 9.06 -4.15 11.11
C TYR A 482 10.44 -3.58 11.40
N THR A 483 10.45 -2.39 12.01
CA THR A 483 11.63 -1.73 12.55
C THR A 483 11.23 -1.12 13.89
N PHE A 484 11.70 -1.74 14.96
CA PHE A 484 11.39 -1.37 16.33
C PHE A 484 12.60 -0.73 16.97
N ARG A 485 12.39 0.46 17.54
CA ARG A 485 13.32 1.12 18.47
C ARG A 485 12.80 0.92 19.87
N LEU A 486 13.57 0.25 20.71
CA LEU A 486 13.24 0.04 22.11
C LEU A 486 14.18 0.85 22.99
N VAL A 487 13.61 1.37 24.07
CA VAL A 487 14.31 2.10 25.13
C VAL A 487 14.27 1.30 26.43
N PRO A 488 15.21 1.54 27.36
CA PRO A 488 15.18 0.90 28.66
C PRO A 488 13.83 1.12 29.32
N ASN A 489 13.23 0.03 29.79
CA ASN A 489 12.06 0.11 30.63
C ASN A 489 12.56 0.41 32.03
N GLU A 490 12.71 1.71 32.35
CA GLU A 490 12.97 2.13 33.71
C GLU A 490 11.83 1.59 34.57
N ALA A 491 12.10 0.52 35.33
CA ALA A 491 11.38 0.34 36.56
C ALA A 491 11.62 1.64 37.32
N SER A 492 10.57 2.44 37.48
CA SER A 492 10.52 3.58 38.39
C SER A 492 11.49 3.31 39.54
N HIS A 493 12.64 3.98 39.53
CA HIS A 493 13.58 3.88 40.63
C HIS A 493 12.74 4.11 41.91
N PRO A 494 12.77 3.24 42.93
CA PRO A 494 12.22 3.63 44.21
C PRO A 494 12.93 4.93 44.57
N SER A 495 12.14 5.99 44.77
CA SER A 495 12.69 7.28 45.19
C SER A 495 13.66 7.03 46.33
N PRO A 496 14.92 7.51 46.25
CA PRO A 496 15.88 7.34 47.32
C PRO A 496 15.41 8.22 48.49
N GLY A 497 14.54 7.72 49.36
CA GLY A 497 14.08 8.54 50.48
C GLY A 497 12.84 8.14 51.27
N GLU A 498 12.34 6.90 51.22
CA GLU A 498 11.37 6.48 52.25
C GLU A 498 12.08 5.71 53.38
N PRO A 499 12.19 6.30 54.59
CA PRO A 499 12.76 5.61 55.74
C PRO A 499 11.81 4.49 56.18
N ARG A 500 12.36 3.28 56.40
CA ARG A 500 11.60 2.17 56.97
C ARG A 500 11.12 2.54 58.38
N PRO A 501 9.83 2.37 58.72
CA PRO A 501 9.37 2.52 60.09
C PRO A 501 9.94 1.38 60.95
N LYS A 502 10.30 1.72 62.19
CA LYS A 502 10.90 0.83 63.18
C LYS A 502 9.96 -0.28 63.63
#